data_AF-A0A4S5EIH4-F1
#
_entry.id   AF-A0A4S5EIH4-F1
#
_cell.length_a   1.000
_cell.length_b   1.000
_cell.length_c   1.000
_cell.angle_alpha   90.00
_cell.angle_beta   90.00
_cell.angle_gamma   90.00
#
_symmetry.space_group_name_H-M   'P 1'
#
loop_
_entity.id
_entity.type
_entity.pdbx_description
1 polymer ?
#
loop_
_entity_poly.entity_id
_entity_poly.type
_entity_poly.pdbx_seq_one_letter_code
_entity_poly.pdbx_strand_id
1 'polypeptide(L)'
;MTAGLRRGPARPGDGWPGDFAAPTTPVAASPALVRELAAGAPDADTLDARMSVCRACPRLVAWREEVAQVRRAAFAAQPYWGRPVSSFGPADARILIVGLAPAAHGGNRTGRIFTGDRS
;
A
#
# COMPACT_ATOMS: atom_id res chain seq x y z
N MET A 1 13.73 23.39 7.97
CA MET A 1 12.85 23.23 6.79
C MET A 1 11.71 22.31 7.15
N THR A 2 10.54 22.83 7.52
CA THR A 2 9.35 22.01 7.79
C THR A 2 8.87 21.44 6.46
N ALA A 3 9.19 20.18 6.17
CA ALA A 3 8.61 19.48 5.03
C ALA A 3 7.08 19.48 5.21
N GLY A 4 6.39 20.33 4.46
CA GLY A 4 4.93 20.40 4.48
C GLY A 4 4.36 19.03 4.20
N LEU A 5 3.31 18.67 4.93
CA LEU A 5 2.62 17.40 4.78
C LEU A 5 2.15 17.23 3.33
N ARG A 6 2.80 16.35 2.56
CA ARG A 6 2.45 16.09 1.16
C ARG A 6 1.03 15.54 1.08
N ARG A 7 0.21 16.09 0.17
CA ARG A 7 -1.06 15.48 -0.24
C ARG A 7 -0.83 14.40 -1.28
N GLY A 8 -1.70 13.40 -1.29
CA GLY A 8 -1.60 12.24 -2.17
C GLY A 8 -0.94 11.02 -1.51
N PRO A 9 -0.72 9.93 -2.27
CA PRO A 9 -0.13 8.70 -1.78
C PRO A 9 1.35 8.88 -1.41
N ALA A 10 1.84 8.04 -0.51
CA ALA A 10 3.27 7.88 -0.25
C ALA A 10 3.99 7.37 -1.50
N ARG A 11 5.25 7.77 -1.70
CA ARG A 11 6.09 7.24 -2.80
C ARG A 11 6.95 6.09 -2.30
N PRO A 12 7.26 5.10 -3.15
CA PRO A 12 8.28 4.09 -2.83
C PRO A 12 9.61 4.77 -2.46
N GLY A 13 10.24 4.32 -1.37
CA GLY A 13 11.47 4.90 -0.86
C GLY A 13 11.30 6.19 -0.02
N ASP A 14 10.08 6.65 0.26
CA ASP A 14 9.83 7.79 1.17
C ASP A 14 10.15 7.48 2.65
N GLY A 15 10.58 6.25 2.96
CA GLY A 15 10.87 5.81 4.32
C GLY A 15 9.61 5.49 5.15
N TRP A 16 8.50 5.12 4.49
CA TRP A 16 7.30 4.70 5.20
C TRP A 16 7.60 3.41 6.02
N PRO A 17 7.20 3.33 7.30
CA PRO A 17 7.49 2.16 8.12
C PRO A 17 6.93 0.87 7.50
N GLY A 18 7.80 -0.12 7.26
CA GLY A 18 7.43 -1.40 6.66
C GLY A 18 7.24 -1.38 5.14
N ASP A 19 7.62 -0.31 4.44
CA ASP A 19 7.66 -0.28 2.98
C ASP A 19 8.98 -0.86 2.47
N PHE A 20 8.90 -2.01 1.80
CA PHE A 20 10.04 -2.65 1.15
C PHE A 20 10.30 -2.13 -0.27
N ALA A 21 9.43 -1.28 -0.83
CA ALA A 21 9.59 -0.80 -2.18
C ALA A 21 10.58 0.37 -2.29
N ALA A 22 11.34 0.34 -3.37
CA ALA A 22 12.24 1.41 -3.81
C ALA A 22 11.66 2.10 -5.06
N PRO A 23 12.16 3.29 -5.45
CA PRO A 23 11.77 3.95 -6.69
C PRO A 23 11.95 3.10 -7.95
N THR A 24 12.82 2.09 -7.90
CA THR A 24 13.14 1.16 -8.99
C THR A 24 12.32 -0.14 -8.94
N THR A 25 11.47 -0.34 -7.94
CA THR A 25 10.65 -1.56 -7.84
C THR A 25 9.71 -1.65 -9.06
N PRO A 26 9.66 -2.81 -9.75
CA PRO A 26 8.88 -2.94 -10.98
C PRO A 26 7.38 -2.84 -10.70
N VAL A 27 6.68 -2.08 -11.55
CA VAL A 27 5.25 -1.78 -11.40
C VAL A 27 4.43 -2.68 -12.30
N ALA A 28 3.57 -3.52 -11.71
CA ALA A 28 2.57 -4.26 -12.47
C ALA A 28 1.46 -3.33 -12.98
N ALA A 29 1.32 -3.22 -14.30
CA ALA A 29 0.28 -2.44 -14.98
C ALA A 29 -0.86 -3.29 -15.57
N SER A 30 -0.78 -4.62 -15.49
CA SER A 30 -1.79 -5.54 -16.02
C SER A 30 -1.91 -6.80 -15.14
N PRO A 31 -3.03 -7.54 -15.20
CA PRO A 31 -3.18 -8.81 -14.49
C PRO A 31 -2.14 -9.87 -14.88
N ALA A 32 -1.67 -9.86 -16.13
CA ALA A 32 -0.61 -10.77 -16.58
C ALA A 32 0.72 -10.44 -15.88
N LEU A 33 1.10 -9.16 -15.85
CA LEU A 33 2.33 -8.72 -15.21
C LEU A 33 2.29 -8.89 -13.67
N VAL A 34 1.11 -8.82 -13.06
CA VAL A 34 0.94 -9.19 -11.63
C VAL A 34 1.38 -10.64 -11.40
N ARG A 35 0.92 -11.59 -12.23
CA ARG A 35 1.26 -13.01 -12.08
C ARG A 35 2.75 -13.26 -12.30
N GLU A 36 3.32 -12.64 -13.33
CA GLU A 36 4.75 -12.75 -13.65
C GLU A 36 5.62 -12.23 -12.50
N LEU A 37 5.38 -11.00 -12.05
CA LEU A 37 6.16 -10.39 -10.98
C LEU A 37 5.98 -11.08 -9.63
N ALA A 38 4.80 -11.64 -9.35
CA ALA A 38 4.58 -12.42 -8.14
C ALA A 38 5.30 -13.77 -8.18
N ALA A 39 5.21 -14.50 -9.30
CA ALA A 39 5.85 -15.81 -9.45
C ALA A 39 7.38 -15.72 -9.44
N GLY A 40 7.95 -14.63 -9.93
CA GLY A 40 9.40 -14.39 -9.92
C GLY A 40 9.93 -13.71 -8.65
N ALA A 41 9.16 -13.61 -7.57
CA ALA A 41 9.64 -13.04 -6.31
C ALA A 41 10.42 -14.11 -5.51
N PRO A 42 11.69 -13.85 -5.12
CA PRO A 42 12.51 -14.83 -4.40
C PRO A 42 12.11 -14.99 -2.92
N ASP A 43 11.43 -13.99 -2.35
CA ASP A 43 11.05 -13.93 -0.95
C ASP A 43 9.80 -13.05 -0.74
N ALA A 44 9.27 -13.08 0.48
CA ALA A 44 8.08 -12.32 0.87
C ALA A 44 8.30 -10.81 0.79
N ASP A 45 9.48 -10.31 1.19
CA ASP A 45 9.81 -8.89 1.17
C ASP A 45 9.81 -8.34 -0.27
N THR A 46 10.37 -9.09 -1.22
CA THR A 46 10.34 -8.74 -2.64
C THR A 46 8.92 -8.79 -3.20
N LEU A 47 8.12 -9.78 -2.79
CA LEU A 47 6.71 -9.86 -3.18
C LEU A 47 5.93 -8.65 -2.66
N ASP A 48 6.11 -8.28 -1.39
CA ASP A 48 5.48 -7.13 -0.77
C ASP A 48 5.93 -5.82 -1.42
N ALA A 49 7.22 -5.66 -1.74
CA ALA A 49 7.73 -4.53 -2.50
C ALA A 49 6.99 -4.39 -3.84
N ARG A 50 6.96 -5.45 -4.66
CA ARG A 50 6.31 -5.45 -5.99
C ARG A 50 4.81 -5.22 -5.90
N MET A 51 4.15 -5.84 -4.93
CA MET A 51 2.71 -5.70 -4.72
C MET A 51 2.35 -4.29 -4.28
N SER A 52 3.12 -3.70 -3.37
CA SER A 52 2.87 -2.35 -2.83
C SER A 52 3.01 -1.21 -3.85
N VAL A 53 3.52 -1.48 -5.06
CA VAL A 53 3.60 -0.50 -6.16
C VAL A 53 2.65 -0.83 -7.32
N CYS A 54 1.88 -1.91 -7.22
CA CYS A 54 0.97 -2.37 -8.27
C CYS A 54 -0.06 -1.30 -8.68
N ARG A 55 -0.26 -1.19 -10.01
CA ARG A 55 -1.22 -0.29 -10.66
C ARG A 55 -2.16 -1.00 -11.64
N ALA A 56 -2.25 -2.33 -11.61
CA ALA A 56 -3.02 -3.14 -12.57
C ALA A 56 -4.55 -2.94 -12.54
N CYS A 57 -5.09 -2.27 -11.52
CA CYS A 57 -6.53 -2.03 -11.37
C CYS A 57 -6.84 -0.54 -11.43
N PRO A 58 -7.10 0.05 -12.62
CA PRO A 58 -7.24 1.50 -12.79
C PRO A 58 -8.25 2.14 -11.84
N ARG A 59 -9.41 1.50 -11.66
CA ARG A 59 -10.46 1.98 -10.74
C ARG A 59 -9.98 2.07 -9.29
N LEU A 60 -9.23 1.06 -8.80
CA LEU A 60 -8.75 1.02 -7.42
C LEU A 60 -7.60 2.00 -7.19
N VAL A 61 -6.74 2.15 -8.21
CA VAL A 61 -5.65 3.14 -8.20
C VAL A 61 -6.23 4.56 -8.10
N ALA A 62 -7.19 4.90 -8.96
CA ALA A 62 -7.84 6.21 -8.92
C ALA A 62 -8.48 6.46 -7.54
N TRP A 63 -9.27 5.51 -7.05
CA TRP A 63 -9.96 5.63 -5.77
C TRP A 63 -9.02 5.82 -4.57
N ARG A 64 -7.99 4.97 -4.42
CA ARG A 64 -7.10 5.01 -3.25
C ARG A 64 -6.28 6.30 -3.20
N GLU A 65 -5.88 6.81 -4.37
CA GLU A 65 -5.10 8.04 -4.52
C GLU A 65 -5.97 9.28 -4.31
N GLU A 66 -7.21 9.28 -4.82
CA GLU A 66 -8.20 10.32 -4.53
C GLU A 66 -8.45 10.43 -3.01
N VAL A 67 -8.65 9.31 -2.33
CA VAL A 67 -8.84 9.30 -0.87
C VAL A 67 -7.62 9.86 -0.14
N ALA A 68 -6.40 9.54 -0.60
CA ALA A 68 -5.16 10.07 -0.02
C ALA A 68 -4.96 11.58 -0.30
N GLN A 69 -5.54 12.09 -1.39
CA GLN A 69 -5.51 13.49 -1.79
C GLN A 69 -6.54 14.33 -1.03
N VAL A 70 -7.80 13.88 -1.03
CA VAL A 70 -8.95 14.57 -0.44
C VAL A 70 -8.89 14.49 1.07
N ARG A 71 -8.73 13.26 1.59
CA ARG A 71 -8.71 12.89 3.02
C ARG A 71 -10.03 13.19 3.74
N ARG A 72 -10.27 12.46 4.83
CA ARG A 72 -11.34 12.81 5.78
C ARG A 72 -10.87 13.98 6.66
N ALA A 73 -11.77 14.88 7.02
CA ALA A 73 -11.48 16.04 7.88
C ALA A 73 -10.72 15.66 9.17
N ALA A 74 -11.13 14.59 9.85
CA ALA A 74 -10.48 14.06 11.05
C ALA A 74 -9.00 13.64 10.85
N PHE A 75 -8.57 13.44 9.61
CA PHE A 75 -7.22 13.00 9.23
C PHE A 75 -6.57 13.93 8.20
N ALA A 76 -7.06 15.16 8.04
CA ALA A 76 -6.60 16.08 6.99
C ALA A 76 -5.09 16.38 7.09
N ALA A 77 -4.59 16.48 8.32
CA ALA A 77 -3.20 16.75 8.67
C ALA A 77 -2.33 15.48 8.80
N GLN A 78 -2.82 14.31 8.38
CA GLN A 78 -2.04 13.07 8.44
C GLN A 78 -1.53 12.66 7.05
N PRO A 79 -0.34 12.03 6.98
CA PRO A 79 0.10 11.40 5.75
C PRO A 79 -0.79 10.19 5.43
N TYR A 80 -0.86 9.84 4.15
CA TYR A 80 -1.62 8.68 3.68
C TYR A 80 -0.72 7.75 2.89
N TRP A 81 -0.87 6.45 3.14
CA TRP A 81 -0.21 5.42 2.36
C TRP A 81 -0.64 5.46 0.89
N GLY A 82 -1.94 5.38 0.59
CA GLY A 82 -2.48 5.55 -0.76
C GLY A 82 -1.99 4.53 -1.80
N ARG A 83 -1.49 3.38 -1.33
CA ARG A 83 -0.91 2.28 -2.12
C ARG A 83 -1.54 0.93 -1.71
N PRO A 84 -1.34 -0.17 -2.46
CA PRO A 84 -1.69 -1.51 -1.99
C PRO A 84 -1.06 -1.77 -0.62
N VAL A 85 -1.80 -2.40 0.28
CA VAL A 85 -1.38 -2.61 1.66
C VAL A 85 -0.74 -3.99 1.76
N SER A 86 0.54 -4.02 2.17
CA SER A 86 1.29 -5.26 2.39
C SER A 86 0.66 -6.15 3.45
N SER A 87 0.92 -7.45 3.36
CA SER A 87 0.57 -8.39 4.43
C SER A 87 1.29 -8.02 5.72
N PHE A 88 0.79 -8.49 6.86
CA PHE A 88 1.41 -8.26 8.17
C PHE A 88 1.49 -9.54 8.97
N GLY A 89 2.67 -9.86 9.47
CA GLY A 89 2.97 -11.08 10.20
C GLY A 89 4.21 -11.78 9.67
N PRO A 90 4.67 -12.84 10.34
CA PRO A 90 5.84 -13.58 9.91
C PRO A 90 5.52 -14.49 8.71
N ALA A 91 6.49 -14.69 7.82
CA ALA A 91 6.32 -15.50 6.60
C ALA A 91 6.06 -16.99 6.89
N ASP A 92 6.42 -17.47 8.08
CA ASP A 92 6.22 -18.83 8.56
C ASP A 92 4.94 -19.00 9.42
N ALA A 93 4.04 -18.02 9.39
CA ALA A 93 2.79 -18.06 10.13
C ALA A 93 1.98 -19.33 9.80
N ARG A 94 1.49 -20.00 10.85
CA ARG A 94 0.67 -21.23 10.74
C ARG A 94 -0.79 -20.96 10.40
N ILE A 95 -1.24 -19.71 10.52
CA ILE A 95 -2.61 -19.26 10.30
C ILE A 95 -2.58 -18.02 9.43
N LEU A 96 -3.45 -17.97 8.43
CA LEU A 96 -3.66 -16.81 7.56
C LEU A 96 -5.07 -16.24 7.78
N ILE A 97 -5.15 -14.92 8.01
CA ILE A 97 -6.41 -14.18 8.09
C ILE A 97 -6.56 -13.36 6.81
N VAL A 98 -7.61 -13.61 6.04
CA VAL A 98 -7.90 -12.89 4.81
C VAL A 98 -9.12 -12.00 5.02
N GLY A 99 -8.91 -10.68 4.91
CA GLY A 99 -9.99 -9.69 4.90
C GLY A 99 -10.51 -9.43 3.48
N LEU A 100 -11.59 -8.64 3.38
CA LEU A 100 -12.18 -8.29 2.09
C LEU A 100 -11.33 -7.27 1.30
N ALA A 101 -11.08 -6.10 1.89
CA ALA A 101 -10.33 -5.01 1.29
C ALA A 101 -9.90 -3.99 2.36
N PRO A 102 -8.82 -3.20 2.11
CA PRO A 102 -8.44 -2.13 3.03
C PRO A 102 -9.51 -1.03 3.13
N ALA A 103 -9.79 -0.58 4.35
CA ALA A 103 -10.63 0.59 4.59
C ALA A 103 -9.98 1.88 4.06
N ALA A 104 -10.81 2.78 3.52
CA ALA A 104 -10.38 4.04 2.90
C ALA A 104 -9.55 4.94 3.84
N HIS A 105 -9.82 4.92 5.15
CA HIS A 105 -9.10 5.70 6.16
C HIS A 105 -8.45 4.84 7.27
N GLY A 106 -8.49 3.51 7.11
CA GLY A 106 -7.72 2.55 7.90
C GLY A 106 -6.44 2.21 7.15
N GLY A 107 -6.37 1.00 6.57
CA GLY A 107 -5.20 0.53 5.83
C GLY A 107 -4.74 1.45 4.69
N ASN A 108 -5.65 2.12 3.97
CA ASN A 108 -5.25 3.06 2.92
C ASN A 108 -4.60 4.35 3.47
N ARG A 109 -4.80 4.66 4.75
CA ARG A 109 -4.10 5.74 5.45
C ARG A 109 -2.82 5.24 6.10
N THR A 110 -2.90 4.13 6.84
CA THR A 110 -1.83 3.64 7.72
C THR A 110 -0.78 2.78 7.03
N GLY A 111 -1.12 2.17 5.89
CA GLY A 111 -0.28 1.19 5.22
C GLY A 111 -0.22 -0.16 5.94
N ARG A 112 -1.08 -0.40 6.95
CA ARG A 112 -1.14 -1.66 7.69
C ARG A 112 -2.55 -2.25 7.67
N ILE A 113 -2.67 -3.54 7.34
CA ILE A 113 -3.95 -4.25 7.37
C ILE A 113 -4.60 -4.16 8.77
N PHE A 114 -5.93 -4.13 8.81
CA PHE A 114 -6.74 -4.11 10.04
C PHE A 114 -6.32 -3.03 11.06
N THR A 115 -5.89 -1.85 10.58
CA THR A 115 -5.37 -0.79 11.45
C THR A 115 -5.91 0.59 11.07
N GLY A 116 -6.42 1.31 12.07
CA GLY A 116 -6.66 2.76 12.00
C GLY A 116 -8.05 3.19 11.56
N ASP A 117 -8.94 2.24 11.29
CA ASP A 117 -10.38 2.44 11.24
C ASP A 117 -11.04 2.04 12.58
N ARG A 118 -12.17 2.67 12.89
CA ARG A 118 -13.03 2.27 14.00
C ARG A 118 -14.07 1.29 13.44
N SER A 119 -14.31 0.19 14.16
CA SER A 119 -15.56 -0.56 14.04
C SER A 119 -16.73 0.28 14.54
#